data_AF-A0A957ME78-F1
#
_entry.id   AF-A0A957ME78-F1
#
_cell.length_a   1.000
_cell.length_b   1.000
_cell.length_c   1.000
_cell.angle_alpha   90.00
_cell.angle_beta   90.00
_cell.angle_gamma   90.00
#
_symmetry.space_group_name_H-M   'P 1'
#
loop_
_entity.id
_entity.type
_entity.pdbx_description
1 polymer ?
#
loop_
_entity_poly.entity_id
_entity_poly.type
_entity_poly.pdbx_seq_one_letter_code
_entity_poly.pdbx_strand_id
1 'polypeptide(L)'
;KERTRIDWNPMAAEKGEFRHFMQKEIFEQGRSLTDTLRSRLDFQRHTVMLDSLNLAPDAARRLAKLTIVACGTSYYAGLVGKYYIERLARLPVEVDYASEFRYRQPLVAPDHLVLAITQSGETVDTLAAL
;
A
#
# COMPACT_ATOMS: atom_id res chain seq x y z
N LYS A 1 -20.30 13.94 16.30
CA LYS A 1 -19.87 13.26 15.06
C LYS A 1 -20.39 14.07 13.88
N GLU A 2 -19.52 14.71 13.11
CA GLU A 2 -19.91 15.34 11.85
C GLU A 2 -20.41 14.27 10.89
N ARG A 3 -21.49 14.58 10.17
CA ARG A 3 -22.01 13.71 9.11
C ARG A 3 -21.19 13.96 7.85
N THR A 4 -20.35 13.00 7.50
CA THR A 4 -19.66 12.98 6.20
C THR A 4 -20.54 12.25 5.20
N ARG A 5 -20.87 12.90 4.08
CA ARG A 5 -21.50 12.23 2.94
C ARG A 5 -20.41 11.46 2.19
N ILE A 6 -20.58 10.16 2.06
CA ILE A 6 -19.67 9.33 1.27
C ILE A 6 -20.29 9.14 -0.10
N ASP A 7 -19.66 9.67 -1.14
CA ASP A 7 -20.10 9.51 -2.53
C ASP A 7 -19.65 8.13 -3.03
N TRP A 8 -20.35 7.08 -2.59
CA TRP A 8 -20.22 5.75 -3.19
C TRP A 8 -20.95 5.72 -4.53
N ASN A 9 -20.27 5.25 -5.57
CA ASN A 9 -20.91 4.98 -6.85
C ASN A 9 -21.50 3.55 -6.81
N PRO A 10 -22.83 3.37 -6.80
CA PRO A 10 -23.44 2.04 -6.75
C PRO A 10 -23.05 1.18 -7.96
N MET A 11 -22.77 1.78 -9.13
CA MET A 11 -22.32 1.04 -10.31
C MET A 11 -20.93 0.40 -10.13
N ALA A 12 -20.10 0.92 -9.22
CA ALA A 12 -18.82 0.29 -8.90
C ALA A 12 -19.03 -1.07 -8.21
N ALA A 13 -20.15 -1.24 -7.48
CA ALA A 13 -20.52 -2.47 -6.80
C ALA A 13 -21.32 -3.46 -7.68
N GLU A 14 -21.61 -3.11 -8.94
CA GLU A 14 -22.33 -3.97 -9.88
C GLU A 14 -21.37 -4.76 -10.78
N LYS A 15 -21.78 -5.96 -11.22
CA LYS A 15 -20.98 -6.80 -12.14
C LYS A 15 -20.92 -6.26 -13.57
N GLY A 16 -21.89 -5.42 -13.97
CA GLY A 16 -22.06 -5.00 -15.36
C GLY A 16 -22.24 -6.21 -16.30
N GLU A 17 -21.49 -6.23 -17.40
CA GLU A 17 -21.55 -7.28 -18.43
C GLU A 17 -20.80 -8.58 -18.04
N PHE A 18 -20.08 -8.58 -16.92
CA PHE A 18 -19.25 -9.72 -16.53
C PHE A 18 -20.03 -10.78 -15.75
N ARG A 19 -19.64 -12.06 -15.94
CA ARG A 19 -20.26 -13.18 -15.23
C ARG A 19 -19.90 -13.21 -13.74
N HIS A 20 -18.66 -12.83 -13.41
CA HIS A 20 -18.10 -12.84 -12.05
C HIS A 20 -17.41 -11.51 -11.72
N PHE A 21 -17.44 -11.09 -10.45
CA PHE A 21 -16.70 -9.91 -9.97
C PHE A 21 -15.20 -10.04 -10.20
N MET A 22 -14.61 -11.21 -9.91
CA MET A 22 -13.20 -11.46 -10.20
C MET A 22 -12.84 -11.25 -11.67
N GLN A 23 -13.73 -11.64 -12.60
CA GLN A 23 -13.52 -11.39 -14.02
C GLN A 23 -13.57 -9.89 -14.33
N LYS A 24 -14.57 -9.17 -13.81
CA LYS A 24 -14.64 -7.71 -13.93
C LYS A 24 -13.36 -7.04 -13.43
N GLU A 25 -12.92 -7.37 -12.22
CA GLU A 25 -11.75 -6.79 -11.57
C GLU A 25 -10.45 -7.04 -12.36
N ILE A 26 -10.30 -8.22 -12.97
CA ILE A 26 -9.17 -8.53 -13.85
C ILE A 26 -9.19 -7.64 -15.10
N PHE A 27 -10.36 -7.47 -15.74
CA PHE A 27 -10.49 -6.65 -16.95
C PHE A 27 -10.38 -5.15 -16.66
N GLU A 28 -10.72 -4.72 -15.45
CA GLU A 28 -10.63 -3.32 -15.02
C GLU A 28 -9.22 -2.89 -14.58
N GLN A 29 -8.24 -3.80 -14.50
CA GLN A 29 -6.89 -3.49 -13.99
C GLN A 29 -6.21 -2.30 -14.70
N GLY A 30 -6.42 -2.12 -16.01
CA GLY A 30 -5.85 -0.97 -16.74
C GLY A 30 -6.42 0.37 -16.27
N ARG A 31 -7.72 0.41 -15.97
CA ARG A 31 -8.37 1.58 -15.37
C ARG A 31 -7.91 1.77 -13.93
N SER A 32 -7.90 0.71 -13.12
CA SER A 32 -7.46 0.76 -11.72
C SER A 32 -6.02 1.26 -11.58
N LEU A 33 -5.12 0.87 -12.48
CA LEU A 33 -3.76 1.39 -12.54
C LEU A 33 -3.76 2.89 -12.87
N THR A 34 -4.53 3.31 -13.88
CA THR A 34 -4.65 4.73 -14.24
C THR A 34 -5.17 5.55 -13.08
N ASP A 35 -6.22 5.07 -12.41
CA ASP A 35 -6.82 5.72 -11.24
C ASP A 35 -5.82 5.81 -10.07
N THR A 36 -4.97 4.79 -9.88
CA THR A 36 -3.91 4.78 -8.86
C THR A 36 -2.79 5.78 -9.14
N LEU A 37 -2.43 5.96 -10.40
CA LEU A 37 -1.35 6.88 -10.83
C LEU A 37 -1.84 8.31 -11.04
N ARG A 38 -3.15 8.50 -11.27
CA ARG A 38 -3.75 9.81 -11.51
C ARG A 38 -3.42 10.75 -10.35
N SER A 39 -3.05 11.98 -10.70
CA SER A 39 -2.67 13.02 -9.74
C SER A 39 -1.41 12.73 -8.92
N ARG A 40 -0.68 11.65 -9.22
CA ARG A 40 0.60 11.30 -8.57
C ARG A 40 1.81 11.39 -9.50
N LEU A 41 1.59 11.63 -10.79
CA LEU A 41 2.64 11.76 -11.78
C LEU A 41 2.50 13.10 -12.52
N ASP A 42 3.59 13.87 -12.55
CA ASP A 42 3.75 15.00 -13.46
C ASP A 42 4.66 14.55 -14.62
N PHE A 43 4.04 14.30 -15.77
CA PHE A 43 4.75 13.84 -16.96
C PHE A 43 5.56 14.95 -17.64
N GLN A 44 5.23 16.22 -17.42
CA GLN A 44 6.01 17.33 -17.99
C GLN A 44 7.31 17.55 -17.21
N ARG A 45 7.24 17.42 -15.88
CA ARG A 45 8.38 17.57 -14.98
C ARG A 45 9.13 16.26 -14.71
N HIS A 46 8.58 15.12 -15.13
CA HIS A 46 9.08 13.78 -14.83
C HIS A 46 9.23 13.52 -13.31
N THR A 47 8.25 13.99 -12.53
CA THR A 47 8.28 13.89 -11.06
C THR A 47 7.09 13.10 -10.52
N VAL A 48 7.31 12.37 -9.43
CA VAL A 48 6.24 11.73 -8.65
C VAL A 48 5.79 12.68 -7.55
N MET A 49 4.48 12.91 -7.45
CA MET A 49 3.84 13.75 -6.44
C MET A 49 3.15 12.86 -5.40
N LEU A 50 3.60 12.95 -4.15
CA LEU A 50 3.09 12.15 -3.03
C LEU A 50 2.68 13.06 -1.85
N ASP A 51 1.99 14.15 -2.15
CA ASP A 51 1.68 15.21 -1.17
C ASP A 51 0.80 14.71 0.00
N SER A 52 0.03 13.63 -0.23
CA SER A 52 -0.78 12.98 0.81
C SER A 52 0.00 11.98 1.66
N LEU A 53 1.28 11.71 1.36
CA LEU A 53 2.09 10.79 2.14
C LEU A 53 2.51 11.47 3.44
N ASN A 54 2.12 10.88 4.57
CA ASN A 54 2.53 11.35 5.89
C ASN A 54 3.98 10.95 6.22
N LEU A 55 4.92 11.30 5.33
CA LEU A 55 6.35 11.06 5.49
C LEU A 55 7.12 12.20 4.84
N ALA A 56 7.68 13.08 5.65
CA ALA A 56 8.47 14.20 5.17
C ALA A 56 9.73 13.71 4.42
N PRO A 57 10.17 14.39 3.34
CA PRO A 57 11.34 13.97 2.56
C PRO A 57 12.61 13.77 3.40
N ASP A 58 12.86 14.66 4.36
CA ASP A 58 14.04 14.54 5.22
C ASP A 58 13.94 13.40 6.23
N ALA A 59 12.72 13.04 6.66
CA ALA A 59 12.51 11.85 7.47
C ALA A 59 12.74 10.58 6.64
N ALA A 60 12.23 10.53 5.39
CA ALA A 60 12.44 9.42 4.47
C ALA A 60 13.93 9.15 4.21
N ARG A 61 14.74 10.20 4.04
CA ARG A 61 16.20 10.10 3.81
C ARG A 61 16.98 9.56 5.02
N ARG A 62 16.43 9.68 6.22
CA ARG A 62 17.07 9.21 7.47
C ARG A 62 16.70 7.78 7.83
N LEU A 63 15.78 7.15 7.10
CA LEU A 63 15.38 5.78 7.40
C LEU A 63 16.57 4.83 7.22
N ALA A 64 16.79 3.97 8.21
CA ALA A 64 17.80 2.92 8.16
C ALA A 64 17.23 1.58 7.69
N LYS A 65 15.91 1.37 7.83
CA LYS A 65 15.22 0.13 7.46
C LYS A 65 13.74 0.36 7.19
N LEU A 66 13.17 -0.42 6.27
CA LEU A 66 11.73 -0.57 6.09
C LEU A 66 11.31 -2.02 6.38
N THR A 67 10.26 -2.21 7.18
CA THR A 67 9.59 -3.50 7.32
C THR A 67 8.17 -3.39 6.77
N ILE A 68 7.86 -4.20 5.76
CA ILE A 68 6.53 -4.32 5.18
C ILE A 68 5.78 -5.43 5.91
N VAL A 69 4.57 -5.15 6.39
CA VAL A 69 3.75 -6.09 7.14
C VAL A 69 2.41 -6.28 6.42
N ALA A 70 2.09 -7.52 6.06
CA ALA A 70 0.91 -7.82 5.25
C ALA A 70 0.47 -9.29 5.38
N CYS A 71 -0.73 -9.60 4.89
CA CYS A 71 -1.26 -10.96 4.80
C CYS A 71 -1.69 -11.31 3.37
N GLY A 72 -1.67 -12.60 3.03
CA GLY A 72 -2.19 -13.12 1.75
C GLY A 72 -1.59 -12.41 0.52
N THR A 73 -2.45 -11.99 -0.42
CA THR A 73 -2.00 -11.34 -1.66
C THR A 73 -1.22 -10.04 -1.42
N SER A 74 -1.53 -9.29 -0.36
CA SER A 74 -0.79 -8.07 0.00
C SER A 74 0.67 -8.37 0.39
N TYR A 75 0.94 -9.55 0.97
CA TYR A 75 2.30 -9.98 1.27
C TYR A 75 3.12 -10.17 -0.02
N TYR A 76 2.53 -10.77 -1.05
CA TYR A 76 3.20 -10.91 -2.36
C TYR A 76 3.47 -9.56 -3.03
N ALA A 77 2.55 -8.58 -2.90
CA ALA A 77 2.81 -7.21 -3.34
C ALA A 77 4.00 -6.58 -2.59
N GLY A 78 4.11 -6.83 -1.28
CA GLY A 78 5.25 -6.42 -0.46
C GLY A 78 6.58 -7.01 -0.94
N LEU A 79 6.61 -8.30 -1.31
CA LEU A 79 7.81 -8.95 -1.85
C LEU A 79 8.29 -8.30 -3.16
N VAL A 80 7.36 -7.97 -4.07
CA VAL A 80 7.69 -7.25 -5.31
C VAL A 80 8.15 -5.82 -4.99
N GLY A 81 7.45 -5.13 -4.09
CA GLY A 81 7.78 -3.78 -3.65
C GLY A 81 9.19 -3.68 -3.04
N LYS A 82 9.57 -4.65 -2.20
CA LYS A 82 10.91 -4.78 -1.61
C LYS A 82 12.00 -4.68 -2.68
N TYR A 83 11.88 -5.44 -3.77
CA TYR A 83 12.88 -5.43 -4.84
C TYR A 83 13.10 -4.04 -5.43
N TYR A 84 12.01 -3.30 -5.68
CA TYR A 84 12.11 -1.95 -6.23
C TYR A 84 12.63 -0.93 -5.22
N ILE A 85 12.19 -1.00 -3.96
CA ILE A 85 12.63 -0.06 -2.92
C ILE A 85 14.12 -0.25 -2.63
N GLU A 86 14.60 -1.49 -2.48
CA GLU A 86 16.03 -1.76 -2.26
C GLU A 86 16.87 -1.29 -3.45
N ARG A 87 16.38 -1.49 -4.68
CA ARG A 87 17.09 -1.08 -5.90
C ARG A 87 17.17 0.44 -6.06
N LEU A 88 16.06 1.15 -5.81
CA LEU A 88 15.94 2.58 -6.07
C LEU A 88 16.44 3.43 -4.90
N ALA A 89 16.04 3.09 -3.68
CA ALA A 89 16.31 3.89 -2.48
C ALA A 89 17.52 3.40 -1.69
N ARG A 90 18.05 2.20 -2.01
CA ARG A 90 19.18 1.58 -1.27
C ARG A 90 18.90 1.39 0.23
N LEU A 91 17.61 1.29 0.58
CA LEU A 91 17.12 1.07 1.94
C LEU A 91 16.91 -0.44 2.14
N PRO A 92 17.48 -1.07 3.19
CA PRO A 92 17.16 -2.46 3.53
C PRO A 92 15.66 -2.65 3.77
N VAL A 93 15.06 -3.66 3.13
CA VAL A 93 13.63 -3.96 3.29
C VAL A 93 13.40 -5.38 3.79
N GLU A 94 12.55 -5.54 4.79
CA GLU A 94 11.99 -6.83 5.19
C GLU A 94 10.51 -6.90 4.84
N VAL A 95 10.01 -8.12 4.61
CA VAL A 95 8.58 -8.36 4.37
C VAL A 95 8.15 -9.50 5.26
N ASP A 96 7.25 -9.21 6.20
CA ASP A 96 6.78 -10.16 7.18
C ASP A 96 5.29 -10.42 7.05
N TYR A 97 4.91 -11.66 7.35
CA TYR A 97 3.52 -12.00 7.60
C TYR A 97 3.05 -11.27 8.87
N ALA A 98 1.93 -10.56 8.79
CA ALA A 98 1.43 -9.80 9.92
C ALA A 98 1.13 -10.68 11.15
N SER A 99 0.66 -11.91 10.92
CA SER A 99 0.47 -12.91 11.98
C SER A 99 1.75 -13.18 12.76
N GLU A 100 2.89 -13.31 12.08
CA GLU A 100 4.17 -13.64 12.71
C GLU A 100 4.88 -12.41 13.30
N PHE A 101 4.78 -11.26 12.61
CA PHE A 101 5.39 -10.01 13.04
C PHE A 101 4.94 -9.62 14.46
N ARG A 102 3.66 -9.83 14.76
CA ARG A 102 3.08 -9.56 16.08
C ARG A 102 3.69 -10.43 17.18
N TYR A 103 3.92 -11.72 16.91
CA TYR A 103 4.34 -12.67 17.95
C TYR A 103 5.85 -12.70 18.19
N ARG A 104 6.66 -12.17 17.28
CA ARG A 104 8.13 -12.29 17.32
C ARG A 104 8.87 -11.16 18.05
N GLN A 105 8.18 -10.19 18.64
CA GLN A 105 8.77 -9.03 19.32
C GLN A 105 9.84 -8.31 18.47
N PRO A 106 9.47 -7.71 17.33
CA PRO A 106 10.42 -7.14 16.38
C PRO A 106 11.16 -5.94 16.98
N LEU A 107 12.47 -5.85 16.74
CA LEU A 107 13.28 -4.71 17.13
C LEU A 107 13.05 -3.55 16.15
N VAL A 108 12.22 -2.59 16.56
CA VAL A 108 11.93 -1.36 15.80
C VAL A 108 12.69 -0.19 16.42
N ALA A 109 13.68 0.33 15.70
CA ALA A 109 14.42 1.53 16.10
C ALA A 109 13.71 2.80 15.61
N PRO A 110 14.01 4.00 16.16
CA PRO A 110 13.35 5.25 15.78
C PRO A 110 13.49 5.65 14.31
N ASP A 111 14.51 5.13 13.63
CA ASP A 111 14.81 5.32 12.20
C ASP A 111 14.33 4.14 11.33
N HIS A 112 13.56 3.20 11.89
CA HIS A 112 12.89 2.14 11.14
C HIS A 112 11.47 2.57 10.78
N LEU A 113 11.06 2.29 9.55
CA LEU A 113 9.69 2.47 9.09
C LEU A 113 8.97 1.12 9.02
N VAL A 114 7.72 1.08 9.49
CA VAL A 114 6.81 -0.04 9.26
C VAL A 114 5.75 0.39 8.25
N LEU A 115 5.58 -0.39 7.18
CA LEU A 115 4.57 -0.20 6.15
C LEU A 115 3.58 -1.37 6.16
N ALA A 116 2.36 -1.10 6.60
CA ALA A 116 1.26 -2.04 6.49
C ALA A 116 0.63 -2.02 5.09
N ILE A 117 0.34 -3.20 4.51
CA ILE A 117 -0.40 -3.32 3.25
C ILE A 117 -1.67 -4.15 3.47
N THR A 118 -2.83 -3.52 3.32
CA THR A 118 -4.15 -4.16 3.40
C THR A 118 -5.10 -3.56 2.38
N GLN A 119 -5.88 -4.40 1.69
CA GLN A 119 -6.91 -3.95 0.75
C GLN A 119 -8.18 -3.50 1.48
N SER A 120 -8.60 -4.22 2.52
CA SER A 120 -9.84 -3.91 3.24
C SER A 120 -9.66 -2.81 4.29
N GLY A 121 -8.43 -2.55 4.74
CA GLY A 121 -8.18 -1.64 5.88
C GLY A 121 -8.57 -2.23 7.24
N GLU A 122 -9.22 -3.41 7.25
CA GLU A 122 -9.77 -4.06 8.44
C GLU A 122 -9.05 -5.37 8.76
N THR A 123 -8.00 -5.73 8.02
CA THR A 123 -7.24 -6.96 8.29
C THR A 123 -6.64 -6.88 9.68
N VAL A 124 -7.27 -7.56 10.64
CA VAL A 124 -7.03 -7.41 12.09
C VAL A 124 -5.56 -7.60 12.44
N ASP A 125 -4.88 -8.57 11.81
CA ASP A 125 -3.46 -8.81 12.08
C ASP A 125 -2.55 -7.69 11.54
N THR A 126 -2.94 -7.04 10.44
CA THR A 126 -2.20 -5.88 9.90
C THR A 126 -2.43 -4.64 10.75
N LEU A 127 -3.64 -4.44 11.28
CA LEU A 127 -3.95 -3.36 12.22
C LEU A 127 -3.29 -3.58 13.58
N ALA A 128 -3.24 -4.82 14.07
CA ALA A 128 -2.63 -5.17 15.36
C ALA A 128 -1.09 -5.14 15.33
N ALA A 129 -0.49 -5.05 14.15
CA ALA A 129 0.94 -4.89 13.94
C ALA A 129 1.39 -3.42 13.89
N LEU A 130 0.46 -2.47 13.81
CA LEU A 130 0.68 -1.02 13.85
C LEU A 130 0.39 -0.46 15.25
#